data_AF-A0A7G1I9E2-F1
#
_entry.id   AF-A0A7G1I9E2-F1
#
_cell.length_a   1.000
_cell.length_b   1.000
_cell.length_c   1.000
_cell.angle_alpha   90.00
_cell.angle_beta   90.00
_cell.angle_gamma   90.00
#
_symmetry.space_group_name_H-M   'P 1'
#
loop_
_entity.id
_entity.type
_entity.pdbx_description
1 polymer ?
#
loop_
_entity_poly.entity_id
_entity_poly.type
_entity_poly.pdbx_seq_one_letter_code
_entity_poly.pdbx_strand_id
1 'polypeptide(L)'
;MVRNPDGSIATKSLRGDDLGRGGDLFRLNCASCHNFTGKGGALSSGKYAPDLGPANEQQILTAMLTGPQNMPKFDDRQLSFEAKKDIIAYVRTVAEERSPGGYGLGGFGPAPEGMAMWIIGMVAAIGLALWIGARS
;
A
#
# COMPACT_ATOMS: atom_id res chain seq x y z
N MET A 1 -4.44 13.69 -18.62
CA MET A 1 -3.02 13.80 -18.21
C MET A 1 -2.78 15.20 -17.71
N VAL A 2 -2.38 15.35 -16.45
CA VAL A 2 -2.14 16.66 -15.83
C VAL A 2 -0.74 17.15 -16.20
N ARG A 3 -0.59 18.44 -16.52
CA ARG A 3 0.71 19.05 -16.86
C ARG A 3 1.06 20.17 -15.88
N ASN A 4 2.34 20.38 -15.69
CA ASN A 4 2.89 21.50 -14.92
C ASN A 4 2.80 22.81 -15.72
N PRO A 5 2.98 23.98 -15.07
CA PRO A 5 2.99 25.28 -15.75
C PRO A 5 4.05 25.42 -16.85
N ASP A 6 5.16 24.67 -16.75
CA ASP A 6 6.23 24.61 -17.75
C ASP A 6 5.91 23.68 -18.94
N GLY A 7 4.73 23.06 -18.96
CA GLY A 7 4.28 22.12 -19.98
C GLY A 7 4.75 20.67 -19.79
N SER A 8 5.60 20.39 -18.79
CA SER A 8 6.04 19.02 -18.47
C SER A 8 4.91 18.16 -17.88
N ILE A 9 5.06 16.83 -17.94
CA ILE A 9 4.07 15.90 -17.35
C ILE A 9 4.18 15.96 -15.84
N ALA A 10 3.05 16.22 -15.16
CA ALA A 10 3.02 16.26 -13.71
C ALA A 10 3.25 14.84 -13.15
N THR A 11 4.37 14.60 -12.50
CA THR A 11 4.67 13.34 -11.80
C THR A 11 4.87 13.65 -10.32
N LYS A 12 6.08 14.07 -9.94
CA LYS A 12 6.42 14.45 -8.56
C LYS A 12 5.56 15.61 -8.05
N SER A 13 5.15 16.54 -8.90
CA SER A 13 4.25 17.64 -8.57
C SER A 13 2.82 17.21 -8.22
N LEU A 14 2.43 15.96 -8.51
CA LEU A 14 1.18 15.36 -8.06
C LEU A 14 1.28 14.77 -6.65
N ARG A 15 2.47 14.78 -6.03
CA ARG A 15 2.62 14.45 -4.62
C ARG A 15 2.34 15.72 -3.81
N GLY A 16 1.32 15.67 -2.96
CA GLY A 16 1.03 16.72 -2.00
C GLY A 16 2.02 16.73 -0.84
N ASP A 17 1.97 17.79 -0.05
CA ASP A 17 2.94 18.05 1.02
C ASP A 17 2.47 17.52 2.39
N ASP A 18 1.20 17.09 2.50
CA ASP A 18 0.61 16.59 3.75
C ASP A 18 0.45 15.07 3.73
N LEU A 19 1.54 14.36 4.04
CA LEU A 19 1.55 12.90 4.11
C LEU A 19 0.62 12.34 5.21
N GLY A 20 0.43 13.07 6.30
CA GLY A 20 -0.44 12.65 7.41
C GLY A 20 -1.90 12.61 6.95
N ARG A 21 -2.37 13.72 6.38
CA ARG A 21 -3.71 13.81 5.79
C ARG A 21 -3.90 12.78 4.66
N GLY A 22 -2.90 12.62 3.80
CA GLY A 22 -2.91 11.62 2.73
C GLY A 22 -3.12 10.20 3.24
N GLY A 23 -2.41 9.84 4.32
CA GLY A 23 -2.55 8.54 4.97
C GLY A 23 -3.90 8.32 5.63
N ASP A 24 -4.45 9.33 6.30
CA ASP A 24 -5.78 9.24 6.92
C ASP A 24 -6.87 9.05 5.86
N LEU A 25 -6.83 9.88 4.81
CA LEU A 25 -7.77 9.78 3.69
C LEU A 25 -7.67 8.44 2.96
N PHE A 26 -6.45 7.93 2.74
CA PHE A 26 -6.26 6.63 2.11
C PHE A 26 -6.83 5.50 2.97
N ARG A 27 -6.62 5.52 4.29
CA ARG A 27 -7.17 4.52 5.21
C ARG A 27 -8.70 4.54 5.23
N LEU A 28 -9.29 5.72 5.18
CA LEU A 28 -10.75 5.89 5.20
C LEU A 28 -11.42 5.50 3.88
N ASN A 29 -10.76 5.70 2.73
CA ASN A 29 -11.41 5.61 1.42
C ASN A 29 -10.88 4.49 0.52
N CYS A 30 -9.66 3.99 0.73
CA CYS A 30 -8.96 3.14 -0.23
C CYS A 30 -8.46 1.82 0.39
N ALA A 31 -8.04 1.85 1.66
CA ALA A 31 -7.40 0.70 2.31
C ALA A 31 -8.28 -0.54 2.42
N SER A 32 -9.61 -0.39 2.44
CA SER A 32 -10.53 -1.53 2.45
C SER A 32 -10.38 -2.45 1.24
N CYS A 33 -9.93 -1.90 0.10
CA CYS A 33 -9.65 -2.68 -1.11
C CYS A 33 -8.15 -2.88 -1.33
N HIS A 34 -7.35 -1.83 -1.15
CA HIS A 34 -5.93 -1.84 -1.50
C HIS A 34 -4.98 -2.19 -0.35
N ASN A 35 -5.51 -2.54 0.83
CA ASN A 35 -4.74 -2.74 2.06
C ASN A 35 -4.04 -1.46 2.54
N PHE A 36 -3.63 -1.41 3.81
CA PHE A 36 -3.06 -0.20 4.43
C PHE A 36 -1.71 0.24 3.81
N THR A 37 -1.00 -0.71 3.18
CA THR A 37 0.25 -0.49 2.44
C THR A 37 0.07 -0.35 0.93
N GLY A 38 -1.16 -0.37 0.41
CA GLY A 38 -1.41 -0.29 -1.03
C GLY A 38 -1.09 -1.59 -1.79
N LYS A 39 -0.87 -2.71 -1.11
CA LYS A 39 -0.51 -4.01 -1.72
C LYS A 39 -1.65 -4.71 -2.46
N GLY A 40 -2.86 -4.16 -2.41
CA GLY A 40 -4.02 -4.79 -3.02
C GLY A 40 -4.66 -5.85 -2.12
N GLY A 41 -5.70 -6.48 -2.63
CA GLY A 41 -6.49 -7.44 -1.88
C GLY A 41 -7.49 -8.19 -2.75
N ALA A 42 -7.96 -9.34 -2.27
CA ALA A 42 -9.01 -10.08 -2.93
C ALA A 42 -10.36 -9.36 -2.78
N LEU A 43 -11.15 -9.32 -3.85
CA LEU A 43 -12.50 -8.77 -3.88
C LEU A 43 -13.51 -9.90 -4.18
N SER A 44 -14.78 -9.58 -4.06
CA SER A 44 -15.85 -10.53 -4.39
C SER A 44 -15.79 -10.97 -5.86
N SER A 45 -16.38 -12.14 -6.15
CA SER A 45 -16.53 -12.65 -7.51
C SER A 45 -15.20 -12.86 -8.26
N GLY A 46 -14.13 -13.20 -7.53
CA GLY A 46 -12.81 -13.49 -8.10
C GLY A 46 -12.06 -12.27 -8.62
N LYS A 47 -12.57 -11.05 -8.37
CA LYS A 47 -11.86 -9.81 -8.69
C LYS A 47 -10.79 -9.53 -7.62
N TYR A 48 -9.87 -8.64 -7.91
CA TYR A 48 -8.86 -8.19 -6.95
C TYR A 48 -8.53 -6.71 -7.16
N ALA A 49 -8.12 -6.05 -6.07
CA ALA A 49 -7.51 -4.75 -6.13
C ALA A 49 -6.01 -4.91 -6.40
N PRO A 50 -5.43 -4.22 -7.39
CA PRO A 50 -4.02 -4.36 -7.73
C PRO A 50 -3.07 -3.74 -6.69
N ASP A 51 -1.82 -4.20 -6.69
CA ASP A 51 -0.70 -3.54 -5.99
C ASP A 51 -0.45 -2.16 -6.60
N LEU A 52 -0.44 -1.13 -5.76
CA LEU A 52 -0.21 0.27 -6.14
C LEU A 52 1.29 0.61 -6.29
N GLY A 53 2.20 -0.25 -5.84
CA GLY A 53 3.64 0.01 -5.88
C GLY A 53 4.19 0.35 -7.29
N PRO A 54 3.83 -0.41 -8.33
CA PRO A 54 4.25 -0.11 -9.70
C PRO A 54 3.56 1.10 -10.35
N ALA A 55 2.45 1.59 -9.78
CA ALA A 55 1.64 2.63 -10.41
C ALA A 55 2.26 4.02 -10.26
N ASN A 56 2.37 4.77 -11.36
CA ASN A 56 2.85 6.15 -11.32
C ASN A 56 1.75 7.12 -10.83
N GLU A 57 2.14 8.35 -10.48
CA GLU A 57 1.25 9.35 -9.89
C GLU A 57 0.05 9.69 -10.78
N GLN A 58 0.26 9.75 -12.10
CA GLN A 58 -0.82 10.03 -13.05
C GLN A 58 -1.82 8.88 -13.13
N GLN A 59 -1.34 7.64 -13.04
CA GLN A 59 -2.19 6.45 -13.01
C GLN A 59 -3.02 6.41 -11.73
N ILE A 60 -2.42 6.71 -10.57
CA ILE A 60 -3.13 6.77 -9.29
C ILE A 60 -4.19 7.87 -9.33
N LEU A 61 -3.84 9.07 -9.81
CA LEU A 61 -4.79 10.16 -9.98
C LEU A 61 -5.94 9.78 -10.92
N THR A 62 -5.62 9.20 -12.07
CA THR A 62 -6.62 8.80 -13.07
C THR A 62 -7.53 7.71 -12.50
N ALA A 63 -6.99 6.74 -11.76
CA ALA A 63 -7.78 5.70 -11.13
C ALA A 63 -8.80 6.28 -10.12
N MET A 64 -8.41 7.27 -9.32
CA MET A 64 -9.35 7.96 -8.43
C MET A 64 -10.44 8.72 -9.19
N LEU A 65 -10.11 9.29 -10.35
CA LEU A 65 -11.05 10.08 -11.16
C LEU A 65 -11.99 9.23 -12.02
N THR A 66 -11.55 8.06 -12.47
CA THR A 66 -12.35 7.20 -13.36
C THR A 66 -13.03 6.06 -12.62
N GLY A 67 -12.47 5.59 -11.51
CA GLY A 67 -12.99 4.44 -10.76
C GLY A 67 -12.98 3.15 -11.60
N PRO A 68 -11.80 2.58 -11.91
CA PRO A 68 -11.73 1.39 -12.76
C PRO A 68 -12.37 0.17 -12.09
N GLN A 69 -13.03 -0.68 -12.89
CA GLN A 69 -13.66 -1.93 -12.44
C GLN A 69 -14.73 -1.71 -11.36
N ASN A 70 -14.46 -2.17 -10.13
CA ASN A 70 -15.36 -2.01 -8.97
C ASN A 70 -14.94 -0.82 -8.09
N MET A 71 -13.88 -0.10 -8.44
CA MET A 71 -13.41 1.04 -7.65
C MET A 71 -14.39 2.21 -7.83
N PRO A 72 -14.89 2.83 -6.75
CA PRO A 72 -15.74 4.01 -6.88
C PRO A 72 -14.95 5.18 -7.47
N LYS A 73 -15.65 6.04 -8.20
CA LYS A 73 -15.12 7.33 -8.65
C LYS A 73 -15.13 8.33 -7.48
N PHE A 74 -14.07 9.12 -7.36
CA PHE A 74 -13.95 10.19 -6.37
C PHE A 74 -13.94 11.57 -7.05
N ASP A 75 -15.11 12.22 -7.06
CA ASP A 75 -15.29 13.62 -7.48
C ASP A 75 -14.49 14.57 -6.57
N ASP A 76 -14.16 15.77 -7.06
CA ASP A 76 -13.60 16.88 -6.29
C ASP A 76 -14.50 17.32 -5.12
N ARG A 77 -15.80 17.00 -5.15
CA ARG A 77 -16.68 17.17 -3.98
C ARG A 77 -16.43 16.17 -2.85
N GLN A 78 -15.96 14.97 -3.18
CA GLN A 78 -15.68 13.91 -2.20
C GLN A 78 -14.23 14.00 -1.72
N LEU A 79 -13.30 14.15 -2.66
CA LEU A 79 -11.89 14.35 -2.40
C LEU A 79 -11.40 15.50 -3.27
N SER A 80 -11.06 16.64 -2.66
CA SER A 80 -10.51 17.78 -3.41
C SER A 80 -9.23 17.38 -4.16
N PHE A 81 -8.84 18.18 -5.16
CA PHE A 81 -7.62 17.89 -5.93
C PHE A 81 -6.37 17.83 -5.03
N GLU A 82 -6.26 18.70 -4.02
CA GLU A 82 -5.17 18.64 -3.04
C GLU A 82 -5.23 17.38 -2.16
N ALA A 83 -6.43 16.98 -1.72
CA ALA A 83 -6.60 15.72 -0.99
C ALA A 83 -6.17 14.50 -1.82
N LYS A 84 -6.48 14.49 -3.13
CA LYS A 84 -5.99 13.47 -4.07
C LYS A 84 -4.46 13.47 -4.18
N LYS A 85 -3.83 14.65 -4.24
CA LYS A 85 -2.36 14.76 -4.26
C LYS A 85 -1.70 14.24 -2.98
N ASP A 86 -2.30 14.48 -1.82
CA ASP A 86 -1.80 13.95 -0.55
C ASP A 86 -1.93 12.43 -0.48
N ILE A 87 -3.04 11.87 -0.97
CA ILE A 87 -3.20 10.41 -1.10
C ILE A 87 -2.11 9.83 -2.02
N ILE A 88 -1.83 10.48 -3.15
CA ILE A 88 -0.76 10.07 -4.06
C ILE A 88 0.59 10.12 -3.35
N ALA A 89 0.88 11.19 -2.60
CA ALA A 89 2.10 11.30 -1.83
C ALA A 89 2.23 10.14 -0.83
N TYR A 90 1.18 9.86 -0.05
CA TYR A 90 1.17 8.74 0.89
C TYR A 90 1.41 7.39 0.19
N VAL A 91 0.68 7.09 -0.88
CA VAL A 91 0.82 5.81 -1.61
C VAL A 91 2.24 5.65 -2.15
N ARG A 92 2.82 6.70 -2.75
CA ARG A 92 4.18 6.65 -3.26
C ARG A 92 5.21 6.51 -2.15
N THR A 93 5.05 7.22 -1.04
CA THR A 93 5.95 7.11 0.12
C THR A 93 5.92 5.69 0.69
N VAL A 94 4.74 5.11 0.93
CA VAL A 94 4.62 3.76 1.48
C VAL A 94 5.12 2.68 0.52
N ALA A 95 5.00 2.91 -0.79
CA ALA A 95 5.55 2.00 -1.80
C ALA A 95 7.07 2.08 -1.96
N GLU A 96 7.65 3.27 -1.77
CA GLU A 96 9.08 3.55 -1.99
C GLU A 96 9.92 3.36 -0.73
N GLU A 97 9.36 3.61 0.46
CA GLU A 97 10.07 3.46 1.71
C GLU A 97 10.34 1.98 2.03
N ARG A 98 11.56 1.72 2.51
CA ARG A 98 11.94 0.41 3.02
C ARG A 98 11.21 0.15 4.33
N SER A 99 10.72 -1.07 4.50
CA SER A 99 10.08 -1.50 5.75
C SER A 99 10.99 -1.25 6.95
N PRO A 100 10.59 -0.39 7.90
CA PRO A 100 11.34 -0.21 9.14
C PRO A 100 11.35 -1.52 9.94
N GLY A 101 12.51 -1.96 10.42
CA GLY A 101 12.61 -3.13 11.30
C GLY A 101 12.87 -4.48 10.63
N GLY A 102 13.14 -4.51 9.32
CA GLY A 102 13.60 -5.73 8.62
C GLY A 102 12.79 -6.04 7.37
N TYR A 103 12.64 -7.34 7.07
CA TYR A 103 11.93 -7.77 5.88
C TYR A 103 10.41 -7.65 6.08
N GLY A 104 9.73 -6.88 5.24
CA GLY A 104 8.29 -6.57 5.39
C GLY A 104 7.32 -7.72 5.09
N LEU A 105 7.78 -8.93 4.76
CA LEU A 105 6.96 -10.14 4.53
C LEU A 105 5.75 -9.91 3.60
N GLY A 106 5.94 -9.09 2.57
CA GLY A 106 4.90 -8.74 1.59
C GLY A 106 4.00 -7.57 1.98
N GLY A 107 4.07 -7.06 3.21
CA GLY A 107 3.35 -5.86 3.65
C GLY A 107 1.85 -6.06 3.89
N PHE A 108 1.38 -7.31 3.94
CA PHE A 108 -0.04 -7.65 4.19
C PHE A 108 -0.41 -7.70 5.68
N GLY A 109 0.59 -7.65 6.57
CA GLY A 109 0.41 -7.67 8.04
C GLY A 109 0.46 -9.07 8.65
N PRO A 110 -0.43 -9.41 9.61
CA PRO A 110 -0.20 -10.50 10.56
C PRO A 110 -0.23 -11.91 9.96
N ALA A 111 -0.86 -12.10 8.80
CA ALA A 111 -0.97 -13.42 8.18
C ALA A 111 0.39 -13.97 7.70
N PRO A 112 1.14 -13.30 6.80
CA PRO A 112 2.49 -13.75 6.43
C PRO A 112 3.47 -13.69 7.59
N GLU A 113 3.34 -12.74 8.51
CA GLU A 113 4.14 -12.67 9.74
C GLU A 113 3.95 -13.91 10.62
N GLY A 114 2.71 -14.31 10.87
CA GLY A 114 2.39 -15.51 11.64
C GLY A 114 2.89 -16.79 10.98
N MET A 115 2.78 -16.89 9.65
CA MET A 115 3.33 -18.03 8.91
C MET A 115 4.86 -18.10 9.03
N ALA A 116 5.54 -16.96 8.90
CA ALA A 116 6.99 -16.89 9.09
C ALA A 116 7.40 -17.27 10.53
N MET A 117 6.66 -16.80 11.53
CA MET A 117 6.90 -17.18 12.93
C MET A 117 6.70 -18.68 13.17
N TRP A 118 5.70 -19.30 12.55
CA TRP A 118 5.48 -20.74 12.65
C TRP A 118 6.57 -21.55 11.95
N ILE A 119 6.89 -21.24 10.70
CA ILE A 119 7.83 -22.04 9.91
C ILE A 119 9.27 -21.78 10.33
N ILE A 120 9.65 -20.53 10.58
CA ILE A 120 11.04 -20.17 10.90
C ILE A 120 11.23 -20.18 12.41
N GLY A 121 10.38 -19.46 13.14
CA GLY A 121 10.49 -19.32 14.59
C GLY A 121 10.30 -20.65 15.32
N MET A 122 9.19 -21.35 15.07
CA MET A 122 8.90 -22.59 15.78
C MET A 122 9.86 -23.72 15.40
N VAL A 123 10.25 -23.84 14.12
CA VAL A 123 11.25 -24.84 13.71
C VAL A 123 12.61 -24.57 14.35
N ALA A 124 13.05 -23.31 14.41
CA ALA A 124 14.28 -22.96 15.11
C ALA A 124 14.20 -23.28 16.60
N ALA A 125 13.08 -22.95 17.26
CA ALA A 125 12.87 -23.23 18.67
C ALA A 125 12.86 -24.75 18.97
N ILE A 126 12.13 -25.54 18.18
CA ILE A 126 12.10 -27.00 18.31
C ILE A 126 13.49 -27.59 18.06
N GLY A 127 14.19 -27.14 17.02
CA GLY A 127 15.54 -27.61 16.72
C GLY A 127 16.52 -27.35 17.86
N LEU A 128 16.47 -26.16 18.46
CA LEU A 128 17.27 -25.82 19.64
C LEU A 128 16.89 -26.66 20.86
N ALA A 129 15.60 -26.88 21.11
CA ALA A 129 15.14 -27.71 22.22
C ALA A 129 15.60 -29.17 22.08
N LEU A 130 15.47 -29.76 20.89
CA LEU A 130 15.94 -31.12 20.61
C LEU A 130 17.46 -31.23 20.74
N TRP A 131 18.20 -30.21 20.30
CA TRP A 131 19.67 -30.17 20.43
C TRP A 131 20.12 -30.12 21.89
N ILE A 132 19.47 -29.29 22.71
CA ILE A 132 19.75 -29.20 24.15
C ILE A 132 19.40 -30.53 24.83
N GLY A 133 18.22 -31.08 24.55
CA GLY A 133 17.78 -32.35 25.13
C GLY A 133 18.61 -33.57 24.70
N ALA A 134 19.21 -33.55 23.50
CA ALA A 134 20.11 -34.61 23.05
C ALA A 134 21.53 -34.52 23.66
N ARG A 135 21.87 -33.39 24.30
CA ARG A 135 23.18 -33.12 24.93
C ARG A 135 23.13 -33.07 26.46
N SER A 136 21.94 -33.26 27.05
CA SER A 136 21.71 -33.43 28.49
C SER A 136 21.63 -34.92 28.86
#